data_AF-A0A2V5QP99-F1
#
_entry.id   AF-A0A2V5QP99-F1
#
_cell.length_a   1.000
_cell.length_b   1.000
_cell.length_c   1.000
_cell.angle_alpha   90.00
_cell.angle_beta   90.00
_cell.angle_gamma   90.00
#
_symmetry.space_group_name_H-M   'P 1'
#
loop_
_entity.id
_entity.type
_entity.pdbx_description
1 polymer ?
#
loop_
_entity_poly.entity_id
_entity_poly.type
_entity_poly.pdbx_seq_one_letter_code
_entity_poly.pdbx_strand_id
1 'polypeptide(L)'
;MTRVVLMVYAAALLPCLASAKRTAPAIVAPVIHEGIRYVAPNDDGRRALIEAWDVQTNKKLWELTVFTNRIDPTLEEDVQWVFIKALSVEDGVLLVTSENARKYQIDLKTKAIKESEPRLSQASQAVGQHHDIPEALKRAIANGFLAKDYDVSFHVNPFYLHGDFNGDGKIDIAVLVRQHSTGKIGIAIVRGATNKVTILGAGTAIGNGGDDFEWMDSWHVYSKERARHAAGETGIPHLRGDALLVSKSEAASALIYWNGKRYVWFQQGD
;
A
#
# COMPACT_ATOMS: atom_id res chain seq x y z
N MET A 1 -54.74 -28.26 -27.57
CA MET A 1 -54.42 -27.81 -26.20
C MET A 1 -52.99 -28.21 -25.91
N THR A 2 -52.05 -27.29 -26.11
CA THR A 2 -50.60 -27.53 -26.06
C THR A 2 -50.12 -27.21 -24.65
N ARG A 3 -49.60 -28.20 -23.91
CA ARG A 3 -48.98 -28.01 -22.60
C ARG A 3 -47.49 -27.77 -22.79
N VAL A 4 -47.04 -26.55 -22.49
CA VAL A 4 -45.62 -26.17 -22.45
C VAL A 4 -45.07 -26.60 -21.09
N VAL A 5 -43.99 -27.39 -21.10
CA VAL A 5 -43.21 -27.75 -19.90
C VAL A 5 -42.05 -26.76 -19.81
N LEU A 6 -42.00 -25.98 -18.73
CA LEU A 6 -40.85 -25.12 -18.41
C LEU A 6 -39.85 -25.94 -17.56
N MET A 7 -38.68 -26.24 -18.13
CA MET A 7 -37.52 -26.72 -17.35
C MET A 7 -36.71 -25.50 -16.89
N VAL A 8 -36.60 -25.31 -15.57
CA VAL A 8 -35.71 -24.32 -14.96
C VAL A 8 -34.40 -25.02 -14.63
N TYR A 9 -33.32 -24.66 -15.34
CA TYR A 9 -31.95 -25.06 -14.98
C TYR A 9 -31.42 -24.06 -13.95
N ALA A 10 -31.30 -24.50 -12.69
CA ALA A 10 -30.55 -23.77 -11.68
C ALA A 10 -29.06 -24.16 -11.79
N ALA A 11 -28.27 -23.31 -12.46
CA ALA A 11 -26.82 -23.45 -12.45
C ALA A 11 -26.27 -22.92 -11.11
N ALA A 12 -25.95 -23.83 -10.19
CA ALA A 12 -25.23 -23.50 -8.97
C ALA A 12 -23.77 -23.17 -9.32
N LEU A 13 -23.45 -21.87 -9.35
CA LEU A 13 -22.07 -21.40 -9.37
C LEU A 13 -21.45 -21.65 -8.00
N LEU A 14 -20.66 -22.72 -7.88
CA LEU A 14 -19.72 -22.88 -6.77
C LEU A 14 -18.59 -21.84 -6.94
N PRO A 15 -18.36 -20.94 -5.99
CA PRO A 15 -17.18 -20.10 -6.01
C PRO A 15 -15.95 -20.98 -5.78
N CYS A 16 -15.08 -21.05 -6.78
CA CYS A 16 -13.76 -21.62 -6.65
C CYS A 16 -12.96 -20.70 -5.72
N LEU A 17 -12.66 -21.16 -4.50
CA LEU A 17 -11.70 -20.50 -3.62
C LEU A 17 -10.32 -20.61 -4.27
N ALA A 18 -9.91 -19.58 -5.01
CA ALA A 18 -8.56 -19.47 -5.50
C ALA A 18 -7.66 -18.98 -4.36
N SER A 19 -6.93 -19.90 -3.71
CA SER A 19 -5.79 -19.54 -2.86
C SER A 19 -4.72 -18.94 -3.76
N ALA A 20 -4.56 -17.62 -3.71
CA ALA A 20 -3.48 -16.93 -4.41
C ALA A 20 -2.15 -17.27 -3.71
N LYS A 21 -1.46 -18.29 -4.23
CA LYS A 21 -0.14 -18.71 -3.75
C LYS A 21 0.88 -17.60 -4.05
N ARG A 22 1.63 -17.16 -3.03
CA ARG A 22 2.62 -16.09 -3.12
C ARG A 22 3.66 -16.33 -4.23
N THR A 23 4.02 -15.28 -4.96
CA THR A 23 5.19 -15.26 -5.86
C THR A 23 6.47 -15.53 -5.07
N ALA A 24 7.38 -16.34 -5.62
CA ALA A 24 8.65 -16.64 -4.96
C ALA A 24 9.45 -15.35 -4.68
N PRO A 25 10.13 -15.27 -3.53
CA PRO A 25 10.91 -14.09 -3.17
C PRO A 25 12.06 -13.86 -4.15
N ALA A 26 12.40 -12.58 -4.37
CA ALA A 26 13.43 -12.20 -5.32
C ALA A 26 14.79 -12.80 -4.95
N ILE A 27 15.50 -13.40 -5.90
CA ILE A 27 16.88 -13.84 -5.71
C ILE A 27 17.76 -12.59 -5.59
N VAL A 28 18.34 -12.38 -4.41
CA VAL A 28 19.14 -11.20 -4.12
C VAL A 28 20.58 -11.41 -4.60
N ALA A 29 21.06 -10.51 -5.46
CA ALA A 29 22.45 -10.54 -5.91
C ALA A 29 23.40 -10.32 -4.71
N PRO A 30 24.43 -11.18 -4.54
CA PRO A 30 25.43 -10.99 -3.50
C PRO A 30 26.24 -9.70 -3.72
N VAL A 31 26.67 -9.07 -2.63
CA VAL A 31 27.58 -7.92 -2.68
C VAL A 31 28.96 -8.33 -2.16
N ILE A 32 30.02 -7.88 -2.83
CA ILE A 32 31.40 -8.15 -2.42
C ILE A 32 32.02 -6.84 -1.94
N HIS A 33 32.62 -6.84 -0.75
CA HIS A 33 33.38 -5.72 -0.21
C HIS A 33 34.54 -6.26 0.64
N GLU A 34 35.75 -5.72 0.44
CA GLU A 34 36.98 -6.11 1.17
C GLU A 34 37.24 -7.62 1.24
N GLY A 35 36.96 -8.36 0.16
CA GLY A 35 37.20 -9.81 0.10
C GLY A 35 36.14 -10.67 0.80
N ILE A 36 35.04 -10.05 1.26
CA ILE A 36 33.90 -10.73 1.89
C ILE A 36 32.69 -10.62 0.96
N ARG A 37 32.00 -11.75 0.75
CA ARG A 37 30.75 -11.86 0.00
C ARG A 37 29.57 -11.90 0.97
N TYR A 38 28.67 -10.94 0.84
CA TYR A 38 27.44 -10.83 1.60
C TYR A 38 26.28 -11.39 0.80
N VAL A 39 25.51 -12.29 1.40
CA VAL A 39 24.38 -12.99 0.77
C VAL A 39 23.15 -12.83 1.66
N ALA A 40 22.00 -12.61 1.04
CA ALA A 40 20.70 -12.67 1.71
C ALA A 40 19.98 -13.95 1.25
N PRO A 41 20.10 -15.07 1.99
CA PRO A 41 19.34 -16.26 1.67
C PRO A 41 17.86 -16.01 2.00
N ASN A 42 16.99 -16.28 1.03
CA ASN A 42 15.55 -16.33 1.26
C ASN A 42 15.23 -17.66 1.97
N ASP A 43 15.40 -17.68 3.29
CA ASP A 43 15.17 -18.84 4.16
C ASP A 43 13.65 -19.09 4.36
N ASP A 44 13.24 -19.62 5.52
CA ASP A 44 11.84 -19.93 5.88
C ASP A 44 10.85 -18.75 5.95
N GLY A 45 11.28 -17.53 5.60
CA GLY A 45 10.43 -16.33 5.63
C GLY A 45 10.14 -15.78 7.02
N ARG A 46 10.63 -16.39 8.10
CA ARG A 46 10.43 -15.90 9.48
C ARG A 46 11.48 -14.87 9.86
N ARG A 47 12.66 -14.94 9.24
CA ARG A 47 13.80 -14.07 9.48
C ARG A 47 14.42 -13.60 8.18
N ALA A 48 14.82 -12.34 8.14
CA ALA A 48 15.67 -11.79 7.10
C ALA A 48 17.13 -11.95 7.51
N LEU A 49 17.85 -12.89 6.89
CA LEU A 49 19.23 -13.23 7.23
C LEU A 49 20.22 -12.58 6.26
N ILE A 50 21.37 -12.17 6.78
CA ILE A 50 22.58 -11.90 6.01
C ILE A 50 23.65 -12.90 6.42
N GLU A 51 24.27 -13.53 5.45
CA GLU A 51 25.48 -14.33 5.64
C GLU A 51 26.67 -13.62 5.02
N ALA A 52 27.81 -13.66 5.71
CA ALA A 52 29.09 -13.20 5.20
C ALA A 52 30.03 -14.37 4.98
N TRP A 53 30.63 -14.43 3.80
CA TRP A 53 31.49 -15.51 3.36
C TRP A 53 32.83 -14.95 2.90
N ASP A 54 33.92 -15.57 3.34
CA ASP A 54 35.25 -15.25 2.82
C ASP A 54 35.34 -15.68 1.35
N VAL A 55 35.70 -14.76 0.44
CA VAL A 55 35.68 -15.03 -1.02
C VAL A 55 36.75 -16.05 -1.43
N GLN A 56 37.88 -16.11 -0.73
CA GLN A 56 39.01 -16.97 -1.10
C GLN A 56 38.81 -18.42 -0.64
N THR A 57 38.36 -18.59 0.60
CA THR A 57 38.23 -19.88 1.27
C THR A 57 36.82 -20.44 1.21
N ASN A 58 35.84 -19.62 0.80
CA ASN A 58 34.41 -19.92 0.82
C ASN A 58 33.90 -20.41 2.19
N LYS A 59 34.51 -19.93 3.27
CA LYS A 59 34.07 -20.20 4.64
C LYS A 59 33.08 -19.13 5.08
N LYS A 60 31.97 -19.55 5.70
CA LYS A 60 31.05 -18.62 6.37
C LYS A 60 31.79 -17.98 7.55
N LEU A 61 31.88 -16.66 7.55
CA LEU A 61 32.49 -15.87 8.60
C LEU A 61 31.49 -15.58 9.72
N TRP A 62 30.27 -15.21 9.36
CA TRP A 62 29.19 -14.93 10.31
C TRP A 62 27.83 -14.91 9.60
N GLU A 63 26.76 -14.95 10.39
CA GLU A 63 25.40 -14.69 9.98
C GLU A 63 24.74 -13.68 10.92
N LEU A 64 23.79 -12.91 10.42
CA LEU A 64 23.12 -11.85 11.16
C LEU A 64 21.65 -11.76 10.75
N THR A 65 20.74 -11.83 11.73
CA THR A 65 19.32 -11.56 11.50
C THR A 65 19.08 -10.05 11.46
N VAL A 66 18.64 -9.54 10.32
CA VAL A 66 18.36 -8.11 10.09
C VAL A 66 17.03 -7.71 10.69
N PHE A 67 15.98 -8.51 10.44
CA PHE A 67 14.66 -8.35 11.05
C PHE A 67 13.93 -9.69 11.11
N THR A 68 12.87 -9.74 11.92
CA THR A 68 11.97 -10.89 12.03
C THR A 68 10.57 -10.51 11.58
N ASN A 69 9.89 -11.42 10.89
CA ASN A 69 8.50 -11.26 10.53
C ASN A 69 7.64 -11.74 11.69
N ARG A 70 6.81 -10.85 12.24
CA ARG A 70 5.84 -11.21 13.28
C ARG A 70 4.63 -11.83 12.60
N ILE A 71 4.47 -13.13 12.78
CA ILE A 71 3.43 -13.93 12.14
C ILE A 71 2.24 -14.04 13.10
N ASP A 72 1.07 -13.65 12.65
CA ASP A 72 -0.21 -13.98 13.26
C ASP A 72 -0.54 -15.44 12.93
N PRO A 73 -0.68 -16.33 13.94
CA PRO A 73 -0.98 -17.74 13.71
C PRO A 73 -2.38 -18.00 13.17
N THR A 74 -3.26 -17.00 13.16
CA THR A 74 -4.63 -17.10 12.62
C THR A 74 -4.72 -16.77 11.13
N LEU A 75 -3.62 -16.28 10.54
CA LEU A 75 -3.49 -15.95 9.12
C LEU A 75 -2.49 -16.90 8.45
N GLU A 76 -2.63 -17.08 7.12
CA GLU A 76 -1.66 -17.87 6.34
C GLU A 76 -0.25 -17.27 6.51
N GLU A 77 0.78 -18.09 6.74
CA GLU A 77 2.12 -17.56 7.06
C GLU A 77 2.77 -16.87 5.85
N ASP A 78 2.58 -17.43 4.66
CA ASP A 78 3.26 -16.98 3.43
C ASP A 78 2.75 -15.65 2.89
N VAL A 79 1.54 -15.23 3.27
CA VAL A 79 1.04 -13.87 3.00
C VAL A 79 1.67 -12.81 3.92
N GLN A 80 2.31 -13.25 5.01
CA GLN A 80 2.88 -12.36 6.04
C GLN A 80 4.40 -12.20 5.93
N TRP A 81 5.11 -13.03 5.15
CA TRP A 81 6.56 -12.92 5.06
C TRP A 81 7.00 -11.67 4.29
N VAL A 82 8.02 -10.99 4.81
CA VAL A 82 8.74 -9.93 4.11
C VAL A 82 10.19 -10.38 3.97
N PHE A 83 10.71 -10.42 2.73
CA PHE A 83 12.08 -10.79 2.45
C PHE A 83 12.98 -9.58 2.19
N ILE A 84 14.29 -9.83 2.17
CA ILE A 84 15.27 -8.89 1.63
C ILE A 84 15.13 -8.90 0.11
N LYS A 85 15.10 -7.71 -0.49
CA LYS A 85 14.97 -7.49 -1.93
C LYS A 85 16.28 -7.05 -2.58
N ALA A 86 17.12 -6.29 -1.87
CA ALA A 86 18.36 -5.77 -2.42
C ALA A 86 19.43 -5.54 -1.36
N LEU A 87 20.69 -5.62 -1.79
CA LEU A 87 21.89 -5.30 -1.01
C LEU A 87 22.76 -4.31 -1.79
N SER A 88 23.40 -3.39 -1.08
CA SER A 88 24.51 -2.58 -1.58
C SER A 88 25.46 -2.22 -0.45
N VAL A 89 26.68 -1.80 -0.75
CA VAL A 89 27.65 -1.33 0.27
C VAL A 89 28.11 0.07 -0.09
N GLU A 90 28.15 0.95 0.91
CA GLU A 90 28.65 2.32 0.81
C GLU A 90 29.43 2.63 2.09
N ASP A 91 30.68 3.09 1.97
CA ASP A 91 31.53 3.52 3.09
C ASP A 91 31.62 2.55 4.29
N GLY A 92 31.72 1.24 4.01
CA GLY A 92 31.82 0.20 5.05
C GLY A 92 30.49 -0.12 5.75
N VAL A 93 29.38 0.40 5.21
CA VAL A 93 28.01 0.13 5.65
C VAL A 93 27.32 -0.72 4.59
N LEU A 94 26.76 -1.86 5.01
CA LEU A 94 25.90 -2.70 4.17
C LEU A 94 24.47 -2.17 4.25
N LEU A 95 23.97 -1.70 3.12
CA LEU A 95 22.60 -1.25 2.91
C LEU A 95 21.73 -2.42 2.46
N VAL A 96 20.70 -2.73 3.23
CA VAL A 96 19.73 -3.80 2.97
C VAL A 96 18.37 -3.18 2.71
N THR A 97 17.69 -3.57 1.63
CA THR A 97 16.33 -3.12 1.34
C THR A 97 15.38 -4.32 1.35
N SER A 98 14.28 -4.25 2.10
CA SER A 98 13.22 -5.27 2.13
C SER A 98 12.18 -5.07 1.03
N GLU A 99 11.30 -6.06 0.84
CA GLU A 99 10.19 -5.99 -0.13
C GLU A 99 9.20 -4.85 0.16
N ASN A 100 8.98 -4.51 1.44
CA ASN A 100 8.16 -3.37 1.86
C ASN A 100 8.94 -2.03 1.90
N ALA A 101 10.07 -1.95 1.19
CA ALA A 101 10.93 -0.78 1.04
C ALA A 101 11.59 -0.25 2.32
N ARG A 102 11.56 -0.99 3.43
CA ARG A 102 12.38 -0.64 4.61
C ARG A 102 13.85 -0.79 4.26
N LYS A 103 14.67 0.13 4.77
CA LYS A 103 16.12 0.10 4.57
C LYS A 103 16.82 -0.13 5.89
N TYR A 104 17.83 -0.98 5.91
CA TYR A 104 18.65 -1.24 7.07
C TYR A 104 20.10 -0.94 6.72
N GLN A 105 20.79 -0.25 7.61
CA GLN A 105 22.21 0.04 7.54
C GLN A 105 22.92 -0.86 8.54
N ILE A 106 23.88 -1.66 8.08
CA ILE A 106 24.64 -2.57 8.92
C ILE A 106 26.09 -2.11 8.88
N ASP A 107 26.63 -1.67 10.02
CA ASP A 107 28.05 -1.38 10.14
C ASP A 107 28.84 -2.69 10.04
N LEU A 108 29.70 -2.82 9.03
CA LEU A 108 30.37 -4.08 8.74
C LEU A 108 31.44 -4.46 9.78
N LYS A 109 31.91 -3.53 10.61
CA LYS A 109 32.90 -3.81 11.67
C LYS A 109 32.21 -4.27 12.95
N THR A 110 31.21 -3.52 13.39
CA THR A 110 30.53 -3.72 14.68
C THR A 110 29.30 -4.61 14.59
N LYS A 111 28.76 -4.82 13.38
CA LYS A 111 27.48 -5.48 13.11
C LYS A 111 26.27 -4.74 13.67
N ALA A 112 26.44 -3.48 14.09
CA ALA A 112 25.35 -2.65 14.55
C ALA A 112 24.36 -2.41 13.41
N ILE A 113 23.08 -2.66 13.66
CA ILE A 113 22.00 -2.46 12.70
C ILE A 113 21.29 -1.16 13.05
N LYS A 114 21.11 -0.31 12.04
CA LYS A 114 20.28 0.88 12.09
C LYS A 114 19.23 0.80 11.02
N GLU A 115 17.98 0.64 11.40
CA GLU A 115 16.86 0.75 10.48
C GLU A 115 16.72 2.22 10.07
N SER A 116 16.76 2.46 8.77
CA SER A 116 16.28 3.69 8.15
C SER A 116 14.94 3.37 7.50
N GLU A 117 13.83 3.74 8.14
CA GLU A 117 12.54 3.74 7.45
C GLU A 117 12.68 4.57 6.16
N PRO A 118 11.95 4.25 5.08
CA PRO A 118 12.18 4.83 3.76
C PRO A 118 11.82 6.32 3.71
N ARG A 119 12.62 7.24 4.28
CA ARG A 119 12.27 8.66 4.48
C ARG A 119 10.88 8.89 5.11
N LEU A 120 10.20 7.83 5.53
CA LEU A 120 8.97 7.81 6.29
C LEU A 120 9.28 8.01 7.77
N SER A 121 10.53 7.86 8.25
CA SER A 121 10.87 8.11 9.67
C SER A 121 10.97 9.58 10.05
N GLN A 122 11.26 10.50 9.13
CA GLN A 122 11.05 11.93 9.44
C GLN A 122 9.57 12.33 9.32
N ALA A 123 8.75 11.54 8.62
CA ALA A 123 7.29 11.72 8.57
C ALA A 123 6.56 10.95 9.71
N SER A 124 7.16 9.91 10.28
CA SER A 124 6.56 8.99 11.26
C SER A 124 7.09 9.24 12.68
N GLN A 125 8.28 9.80 12.86
CA GLN A 125 8.69 10.39 14.15
C GLN A 125 7.98 11.72 14.45
N ALA A 126 7.25 12.28 13.48
CA ALA A 126 6.22 13.31 13.71
C ALA A 126 4.85 12.72 14.12
N VAL A 127 4.66 11.39 14.07
CA VAL A 127 3.39 10.70 14.38
C VAL A 127 3.48 9.90 15.70
N GLY A 128 4.62 9.97 16.39
CA GLY A 128 4.87 9.30 17.68
C GLY A 128 5.00 10.25 18.90
N GLN A 129 4.59 11.50 18.77
CA GLN A 129 4.31 12.41 19.89
C GLN A 129 2.84 12.82 19.73
N HIS A 130 2.06 12.80 20.80
CA HIS A 130 0.61 13.05 20.79
C HIS A 130 0.12 14.08 19.75
N HIS A 131 -0.92 13.70 18.98
CA HIS A 131 -1.73 14.55 18.09
C HIS A 131 -0.91 15.23 16.98
N ASP A 132 -1.11 14.89 15.71
CA ASP A 132 -2.09 15.65 14.93
C ASP A 132 -2.60 14.80 13.76
N ILE A 133 -3.74 14.13 13.96
CA ILE A 133 -4.73 14.06 12.87
C ILE A 133 -4.73 15.46 12.24
N PRO A 134 -4.48 15.64 10.93
CA PRO A 134 -4.32 16.97 10.39
C PRO A 134 -5.51 17.84 10.78
N GLU A 135 -5.29 19.11 11.11
CA GLU A 135 -6.36 19.98 11.62
C GLU A 135 -7.60 20.00 10.70
N ALA A 136 -7.44 19.83 9.40
CA ALA A 136 -8.56 19.66 8.48
C ALA A 136 -9.36 18.37 8.72
N LEU A 137 -8.70 17.24 9.01
CA LEU A 137 -9.34 15.97 9.36
C LEU A 137 -9.95 16.04 10.78
N LYS A 138 -9.27 16.63 11.77
CA LYS A 138 -9.85 16.89 13.10
C LYS A 138 -11.11 17.74 13.00
N ARG A 139 -11.07 18.84 12.23
CA ARG A 139 -12.25 19.68 12.00
C ARG A 139 -13.32 18.95 11.22
N ALA A 140 -12.99 18.15 10.21
CA ALA A 140 -13.99 17.39 9.46
C ALA A 140 -14.71 16.36 10.34
N ILE A 141 -13.99 15.74 11.28
CA ILE A 141 -14.55 14.85 12.31
C ILE A 141 -15.36 15.67 13.33
N ALA A 142 -14.81 16.76 13.87
CA ALA A 142 -15.42 17.58 14.92
C ALA A 142 -16.64 18.39 14.44
N ASN A 143 -16.68 18.80 13.17
CA ASN A 143 -17.84 19.46 12.55
C ASN A 143 -19.03 18.49 12.36
N GLY A 144 -18.91 17.24 12.82
CA GLY A 144 -20.00 16.28 12.91
C GLY A 144 -20.40 15.63 11.59
N PHE A 145 -20.05 16.19 10.43
CA PHE A 145 -20.45 15.59 9.15
C PHE A 145 -19.88 14.19 8.95
N LEU A 146 -18.58 13.98 9.22
CA LEU A 146 -18.00 12.64 9.19
C LEU A 146 -18.45 11.83 10.41
N ALA A 147 -18.30 12.35 11.63
CA ALA A 147 -18.57 11.61 12.86
C ALA A 147 -20.03 11.17 13.05
N LYS A 148 -20.98 11.81 12.36
CA LYS A 148 -22.41 11.46 12.46
C LYS A 148 -22.76 10.17 11.73
N ASP A 149 -22.18 9.96 10.55
CA ASP A 149 -22.60 8.88 9.64
C ASP A 149 -21.44 7.93 9.29
N TYR A 150 -20.22 8.23 9.73
CA TYR A 150 -18.99 7.51 9.36
C TYR A 150 -17.97 7.41 10.51
N ASP A 151 -17.24 6.30 10.52
CA ASP A 151 -16.02 6.10 11.31
C ASP A 151 -14.77 6.18 10.41
N VAL A 152 -13.62 6.54 11.00
CA VAL A 152 -12.33 6.35 10.33
C VAL A 152 -12.03 4.85 10.25
N SER A 153 -11.71 4.38 9.05
CA SER A 153 -11.36 2.99 8.79
C SER A 153 -9.84 2.81 8.76
N PHE A 154 -9.35 1.71 9.33
CA PHE A 154 -7.94 1.32 9.30
C PHE A 154 -7.70 0.10 8.38
N HIS A 155 -8.63 -0.16 7.46
CA HIS A 155 -8.63 -1.31 6.55
C HIS A 155 -7.34 -1.44 5.73
N VAL A 156 -6.85 -0.31 5.21
CA VAL A 156 -5.56 -0.23 4.51
C VAL A 156 -4.69 0.80 5.22
N ASN A 157 -3.38 0.52 5.34
CA ASN A 157 -2.42 1.40 6.01
C ASN A 157 -1.35 1.87 4.99
N PRO A 158 -1.04 3.18 4.88
CA PRO A 158 -1.56 4.32 5.64
C PRO A 158 -3.07 4.48 5.50
N PHE A 159 -3.81 4.79 6.56
CA PHE A 159 -5.28 4.95 6.53
C PHE A 159 -5.75 6.35 6.08
N TYR A 160 -4.79 7.26 5.86
CA TYR A 160 -4.99 8.55 5.22
C TYR A 160 -3.79 8.92 4.34
N LEU A 161 -4.02 9.78 3.35
CA LEU A 161 -3.04 10.25 2.38
C LEU A 161 -3.17 11.77 2.18
N HIS A 162 -2.06 12.41 1.80
CA HIS A 162 -1.98 13.83 1.49
C HIS A 162 -1.69 14.05 0.01
N GLY A 163 -2.37 15.01 -0.62
CA GLY A 163 -2.11 15.40 -2.00
C GLY A 163 -2.93 16.62 -2.41
N ASP A 164 -2.62 17.25 -3.53
CA ASP A 164 -3.46 18.29 -4.13
C ASP A 164 -4.47 17.63 -5.08
N PHE A 165 -5.44 16.89 -4.53
CA PHE A 165 -6.35 16.06 -5.33
C PHE A 165 -7.26 16.86 -6.25
N ASN A 166 -7.57 18.10 -5.88
CA ASN A 166 -8.47 18.96 -6.64
C ASN A 166 -7.73 19.95 -7.58
N GLY A 167 -6.42 20.15 -7.39
CA GLY A 167 -5.57 21.00 -8.23
C GLY A 167 -5.60 22.49 -7.89
N ASP A 168 -5.97 22.86 -6.66
CA ASP A 168 -6.02 24.25 -6.18
C ASP A 168 -4.71 24.72 -5.51
N GLY A 169 -3.70 23.85 -5.44
CA GLY A 169 -2.41 24.12 -4.82
C GLY A 169 -2.44 24.09 -3.29
N LYS A 170 -3.53 23.67 -2.65
CA LYS A 170 -3.60 23.39 -1.21
C LYS A 170 -3.59 21.89 -0.98
N ILE A 171 -2.98 21.47 0.13
CA ILE A 171 -2.92 20.05 0.49
C ILE A 171 -4.29 19.60 0.99
N ASP A 172 -4.89 18.69 0.25
CA ASP A 172 -6.09 17.94 0.62
C ASP A 172 -5.70 16.67 1.41
N ILE A 173 -6.69 16.05 2.05
CA ILE A 173 -6.55 14.78 2.78
C ILE A 173 -7.55 13.78 2.23
N ALA A 174 -7.09 12.60 1.86
CA ALA A 174 -7.95 11.44 1.63
C ALA A 174 -7.86 10.54 2.86
N VAL A 175 -8.98 10.09 3.41
CA VAL A 175 -9.03 9.20 4.58
C VAL A 175 -10.01 8.07 4.31
N LEU A 176 -9.66 6.86 4.73
CA LEU A 176 -10.57 5.73 4.67
C LEU A 176 -11.67 5.90 5.70
N VAL A 177 -12.91 5.65 5.28
CA VAL A 177 -14.08 5.75 6.14
C VAL A 177 -14.95 4.51 6.02
N ARG A 178 -15.64 4.18 7.10
CA ARG A 178 -16.69 3.15 7.16
C ARG A 178 -18.01 3.82 7.45
N GLN A 179 -19.01 3.60 6.61
CA GLN A 179 -20.36 4.12 6.85
C GLN A 179 -21.06 3.35 7.97
N HIS A 180 -21.68 4.05 8.93
CA HIS A 180 -22.37 3.40 10.06
C HIS A 180 -23.56 2.54 9.62
N SER A 181 -24.35 3.02 8.65
CA SER A 181 -25.60 2.37 8.25
C SER A 181 -25.41 1.07 7.46
N THR A 182 -24.31 0.95 6.71
CA THR A 182 -24.08 -0.19 5.80
C THR A 182 -22.81 -0.99 6.11
N GLY A 183 -21.88 -0.42 6.88
CA GLY A 183 -20.55 -1.00 7.10
C GLY A 183 -19.60 -0.88 5.90
N LYS A 184 -20.07 -0.36 4.76
CA LYS A 184 -19.28 -0.24 3.53
C LYS A 184 -18.11 0.73 3.70
N ILE A 185 -17.00 0.38 3.06
CA ILE A 185 -15.78 1.20 3.06
C ILE A 185 -15.82 2.19 1.90
N GLY A 186 -15.28 3.37 2.13
CA GLY A 186 -15.04 4.38 1.10
C GLY A 186 -13.91 5.31 1.47
N ILE A 187 -13.79 6.39 0.71
CA ILE A 187 -12.77 7.43 0.89
C ILE A 187 -13.48 8.76 1.08
N ALA A 188 -13.17 9.44 2.17
CA ALA A 188 -13.51 10.83 2.36
C ALA A 188 -12.34 11.71 1.92
N ILE A 189 -12.58 12.62 0.97
CA ILE A 189 -11.61 13.64 0.58
C ILE A 189 -11.99 14.97 1.22
N VAL A 190 -11.15 15.45 2.12
CA VAL A 190 -11.27 16.72 2.83
C VAL A 190 -10.40 17.77 2.13
N ARG A 191 -11.04 18.80 1.57
CA ARG A 191 -10.30 19.86 0.88
C ARG A 191 -9.54 20.75 1.85
N GLY A 192 -8.26 21.01 1.59
CA GLY A 192 -7.41 21.83 2.43
C GLY A 192 -7.88 23.29 2.51
N ALA A 193 -8.36 23.85 1.40
CA ALA A 193 -8.78 25.25 1.33
C ALA A 193 -10.10 25.54 2.06
N THR A 194 -11.06 24.61 2.02
CA THR A 194 -12.45 24.89 2.46
C THR A 194 -12.98 23.93 3.52
N ASN A 195 -12.21 22.89 3.90
CA ASN A 195 -12.66 21.73 4.69
C ASN A 195 -13.91 21.02 4.09
N LYS A 196 -14.18 21.22 2.80
CA LYS A 196 -15.31 20.54 2.13
C LYS A 196 -14.99 19.07 2.01
N VAL A 197 -15.90 18.22 2.47
CA VAL A 197 -15.78 16.76 2.41
C VAL A 197 -16.50 16.24 1.16
N THR A 198 -15.87 15.31 0.45
CA THR A 198 -16.50 14.52 -0.62
C THR A 198 -16.32 13.05 -0.30
N ILE A 199 -17.41 12.28 -0.25
CA ILE A 199 -17.37 10.83 -0.03
C ILE A 199 -17.39 10.10 -1.37
N LEU A 200 -16.49 9.15 -1.54
CA LEU A 200 -16.40 8.24 -2.68
C LEU A 200 -16.54 6.81 -2.16
N GLY A 201 -17.38 5.98 -2.78
CA GLY A 201 -17.75 4.69 -2.20
C GLY A 201 -18.67 4.86 -0.99
N ALA A 202 -18.52 3.98 0.01
CA ALA A 202 -19.33 3.98 1.24
C ALA A 202 -20.84 4.14 0.97
N GLY A 203 -21.37 3.32 0.05
CA GLY A 203 -22.78 3.32 -0.37
C GLY A 203 -23.11 4.20 -1.57
N THR A 204 -22.15 4.98 -2.10
CA THR A 204 -22.30 5.72 -3.37
C THR A 204 -21.29 5.23 -4.41
N ALA A 205 -21.78 4.61 -5.48
CA ALA A 205 -20.93 4.01 -6.50
C ALA A 205 -20.09 5.05 -7.27
N ILE A 206 -18.85 4.68 -7.61
CA ILE A 206 -17.99 5.47 -8.50
C ILE A 206 -17.33 4.59 -9.57
N GLY A 207 -17.81 4.74 -10.81
CA GLY A 207 -17.31 3.96 -11.95
C GLY A 207 -17.36 2.45 -11.67
N ASN A 208 -16.30 1.75 -12.07
CA ASN A 208 -16.21 0.29 -11.87
C ASN A 208 -15.74 -0.10 -10.45
N GLY A 209 -15.34 0.87 -9.62
CA GLY A 209 -14.94 0.62 -8.23
C GLY A 209 -16.09 0.26 -7.31
N GLY A 210 -17.33 0.31 -7.80
CA GLY A 210 -18.52 0.02 -7.01
C GLY A 210 -18.75 1.05 -5.91
N ASP A 211 -19.56 0.67 -4.93
CA ASP A 211 -19.95 1.49 -3.79
C ASP A 211 -19.32 1.04 -2.46
N ASP A 212 -18.52 -0.02 -2.47
CA ASP A 212 -17.80 -0.54 -1.32
C ASP A 212 -16.34 -0.79 -1.69
N PHE A 213 -15.42 -0.17 -0.96
CA PHE A 213 -13.99 -0.24 -1.21
C PHE A 213 -13.28 -1.28 -0.35
N GLU A 214 -14.00 -2.20 0.29
CA GLU A 214 -13.41 -3.32 1.02
C GLU A 214 -12.51 -4.19 0.13
N TRP A 215 -12.74 -4.22 -1.19
CA TRP A 215 -11.94 -4.99 -2.15
C TRP A 215 -10.49 -4.52 -2.29
N MET A 216 -10.18 -3.26 -1.96
CA MET A 216 -8.83 -2.73 -2.15
C MET A 216 -7.94 -3.10 -0.96
N ASP A 217 -6.69 -3.46 -1.25
CA ASP A 217 -5.66 -3.77 -0.25
C ASP A 217 -4.50 -2.77 -0.27
N SER A 218 -4.47 -1.87 -1.26
CA SER A 218 -3.40 -0.90 -1.45
C SER A 218 -3.91 0.38 -2.10
N TRP A 219 -3.33 1.50 -1.70
CA TRP A 219 -3.63 2.81 -2.26
C TRP A 219 -2.47 3.79 -2.08
N HIS A 220 -2.27 4.66 -3.06
CA HIS A 220 -1.14 5.57 -3.14
C HIS A 220 -1.51 6.88 -3.84
N VAL A 221 -0.79 7.95 -3.51
CA VAL A 221 -0.90 9.21 -4.25
C VAL A 221 -0.01 9.18 -5.47
N TYR A 222 -0.59 9.45 -6.63
CA TYR A 222 0.12 9.70 -7.86
C TYR A 222 0.11 11.20 -8.12
N SER A 223 1.30 11.79 -8.28
CA SER A 223 1.38 13.18 -8.74
C SER A 223 0.66 13.33 -10.07
N LYS A 224 0.17 14.53 -10.36
CA LYS A 224 -0.49 14.83 -11.64
C LYS A 224 0.27 14.31 -12.87
N GLU A 225 1.59 14.47 -12.90
CA GLU A 225 2.44 13.99 -13.99
C GLU A 225 2.49 12.47 -14.04
N ARG A 226 2.73 11.82 -12.90
CA ARG A 226 2.76 10.36 -12.80
C ARG A 226 1.44 9.73 -13.20
N ALA A 227 0.31 10.32 -12.79
CA ALA A 227 -1.02 9.87 -13.18
C ALA A 227 -1.20 9.90 -14.71
N ARG A 228 -0.77 10.99 -15.38
CA ARG A 228 -0.83 11.10 -16.85
C ARG A 228 0.02 10.05 -17.54
N HIS A 229 1.24 9.84 -17.06
CA HIS A 229 2.11 8.80 -17.60
C HIS A 229 1.50 7.40 -17.43
N ALA A 230 0.90 7.12 -16.27
CA ALA A 230 0.32 5.81 -15.98
C ALA A 230 -0.98 5.53 -16.77
N ALA A 231 -1.78 6.55 -17.10
CA ALA A 231 -3.01 6.40 -17.87
C ALA A 231 -2.83 6.55 -19.39
N GLY A 232 -1.65 6.98 -19.85
CA GLY A 232 -1.46 7.55 -21.18
C GLY A 232 -2.05 8.96 -21.28
N GLU A 233 -1.46 9.81 -22.13
CA GLU A 233 -1.80 11.24 -22.21
C GLU A 233 -3.30 11.53 -22.46
N THR A 234 -4.00 10.59 -23.10
CA THR A 234 -5.44 10.68 -23.42
C THR A 234 -6.35 9.94 -22.44
N GLY A 235 -5.83 9.10 -21.54
CA GLY A 235 -6.64 8.21 -20.69
C GLY A 235 -7.39 8.93 -19.57
N ILE A 236 -6.86 10.06 -19.08
CA ILE A 236 -7.44 10.84 -17.97
C ILE A 236 -7.69 12.30 -18.38
N PRO A 237 -8.73 12.55 -19.18
CA PRO A 237 -9.03 13.89 -19.66
C PRO A 237 -9.30 14.85 -18.50
N HIS A 238 -8.79 16.08 -18.63
CA HIS A 238 -9.01 17.17 -17.67
C HIS A 238 -8.50 16.90 -16.24
N LEU A 239 -7.50 16.03 -16.05
CA LEU A 239 -6.82 15.88 -14.76
C LEU A 239 -6.31 17.25 -14.26
N ARG A 240 -6.81 17.69 -13.10
CA ARG A 240 -6.46 18.98 -12.50
C ARG A 240 -5.35 18.88 -11.46
N GLY A 241 -5.41 17.90 -10.58
CA GLY A 241 -4.50 17.72 -9.46
C GLY A 241 -3.86 16.33 -9.43
N ASP A 242 -3.46 15.91 -8.23
CA ASP A 242 -2.99 14.56 -7.93
C ASP A 242 -4.13 13.54 -8.02
N ALA A 243 -3.78 12.27 -8.23
CA ALA A 243 -4.71 11.15 -8.30
C ALA A 243 -4.47 10.16 -7.17
N LEU A 244 -5.52 9.44 -6.78
CA LEU A 244 -5.42 8.28 -5.90
C LEU A 244 -5.35 7.04 -6.78
N LEU A 245 -4.25 6.30 -6.72
CA LEU A 245 -4.22 4.92 -7.17
C LEU A 245 -4.85 4.07 -6.07
N VAL A 246 -5.90 3.34 -6.41
CA VAL A 246 -6.49 2.29 -5.56
C VAL A 246 -6.32 0.96 -6.26
N SER A 247 -5.98 -0.09 -5.52
CA SER A 247 -5.72 -1.40 -6.12
C SER A 247 -6.02 -2.55 -5.18
N LYS A 248 -6.30 -3.68 -5.82
CA LYS A 248 -6.17 -5.00 -5.23
C LYS A 248 -4.97 -5.66 -5.87
N SER A 249 -4.04 -6.10 -5.04
CA SER A 249 -2.75 -6.63 -5.47
C SER A 249 -2.96 -7.78 -6.47
N GLU A 250 -2.23 -7.73 -7.59
CA GLU A 250 -2.26 -8.72 -8.69
C GLU A 250 -3.65 -8.96 -9.34
N ALA A 251 -4.63 -8.08 -9.11
CA ALA A 251 -5.96 -8.22 -9.69
C ALA A 251 -6.33 -6.98 -10.52
N ALA A 252 -6.60 -5.86 -9.87
CA ALA A 252 -7.13 -4.69 -10.54
C ALA A 252 -6.63 -3.42 -9.86
N SER A 253 -6.44 -2.38 -10.66
CA SER A 253 -6.12 -1.06 -10.14
C SER A 253 -6.93 0.01 -10.84
N ALA A 254 -7.03 1.18 -10.22
CA ALA A 254 -7.67 2.32 -10.84
C ALA A 254 -7.12 3.62 -10.29
N LEU A 255 -7.20 4.65 -11.12
CA LEU A 255 -6.99 6.03 -10.70
C LEU A 255 -8.33 6.67 -10.39
N ILE A 256 -8.40 7.33 -9.23
CA ILE A 256 -9.47 8.25 -8.87
C ILE A 256 -8.89 9.66 -8.95
N TYR A 257 -9.48 10.53 -9.77
CA TYR A 257 -8.93 11.86 -10.01
C TYR A 257 -10.00 12.94 -10.22
N TRP A 258 -9.63 14.19 -9.95
CA TRP A 258 -10.52 15.34 -10.19
C TRP A 258 -10.44 15.84 -11.63
N ASN A 259 -11.58 15.86 -12.33
CA ASN A 259 -11.67 16.34 -13.71
C ASN A 259 -12.03 17.84 -13.84
N GLY A 260 -12.04 18.58 -12.72
CA GLY A 260 -12.50 19.97 -12.66
C GLY A 260 -13.94 20.14 -12.15
N LYS A 261 -14.75 19.09 -12.14
CA LYS A 261 -16.16 19.12 -11.67
C LYS A 261 -16.48 18.06 -10.63
N ARG A 262 -15.92 16.84 -10.77
CA ARG A 262 -16.13 15.71 -9.86
C ARG A 262 -14.91 14.79 -9.85
N TYR A 263 -14.86 13.90 -8.87
CA TYR A 263 -13.95 12.76 -8.91
C TYR A 263 -14.44 11.72 -9.92
N VAL A 264 -13.51 11.15 -10.67
CA VAL A 264 -13.77 10.21 -11.77
C VAL A 264 -12.89 8.99 -11.58
N TRP A 265 -13.46 7.82 -11.86
CA TRP A 265 -12.78 6.53 -11.90
C TRP A 265 -12.16 6.29 -13.28
N PHE A 266 -10.92 5.86 -13.32
CA PHE A 266 -10.24 5.36 -14.51
C PHE A 266 -9.61 3.99 -14.20
N GLN A 267 -10.14 2.94 -14.82
CA GLN A 267 -9.66 1.57 -14.63
C GLN A 267 -8.25 1.41 -15.21
N GLN A 268 -7.37 0.74 -14.47
CA GLN A 268 -6.02 0.35 -14.88
C GLN A 268 -5.86 -1.16 -14.75
N GLY A 269 -5.86 -1.84 -15.90
CA GLY A 269 -5.75 -3.30 -15.98
C GLY A 269 -7.01 -4.05 -15.51
N ASP A 270 -7.09 -5.31 -15.90
CA ASP A 270 -8.08 -6.33 -15.51
C ASP A 270 -7.34 -7.55 -14.94
#